data_AF-X0XG53-F1
#
_entry.id   AF-X0XG53-F1
#
_cell.length_a   1.000
_cell.length_b   1.000
_cell.length_c   1.000
_cell.angle_alpha   90.00
_cell.angle_beta   90.00
_cell.angle_gamma   90.00
#
_symmetry.space_group_name_H-M   'P 1'
#
loop_
_entity.id
_entity.type
_entity.pdbx_description
1 polymer ?
#
loop_
_entity_poly.entity_id
_entity_poly.type
_entity_poly.pdbx_seq_one_letter_code
_entity_poly.pdbx_strand_id
1 'polypeptide(L)'
;AEIIKNATGMGLDEFSERYLFQPLGIDSAHWDQFENGVIDGAGGVHITPRDLAKIGVTFLNQGVWNEKQIISQQWVNKSATSFPGNDGINVPGTDERNTGYSYTWWTKSFSDSGKEINMFYAAGWGGQFIMVTPE
;
A
#
# COMPACT_ATOMS: atom_id res chain seq x y z
N ALA A 1 -6.72 11.89 2.62
CA ALA A 1 -7.76 12.42 1.72
C ALA A 1 -7.67 13.95 1.60
N GLU A 2 -7.87 14.72 2.68
CA GLU A 2 -7.96 16.20 2.58
C GLU A 2 -6.73 16.91 2.02
N ILE A 3 -5.51 16.42 2.26
CA ILE A 3 -4.30 17.00 1.65
C ILE A 3 -4.34 16.86 0.12
N ILE A 4 -4.78 15.72 -0.42
CA ILE A 4 -4.94 15.51 -1.86
C ILE A 4 -5.98 16.47 -2.40
N LYS A 5 -7.14 16.56 -1.74
CA LYS A 5 -8.22 17.46 -2.13
C LYS A 5 -7.78 18.91 -2.19
N ASN A 6 -7.08 19.39 -1.16
CA ASN A 6 -6.60 20.77 -1.12
C ASN A 6 -5.50 21.06 -2.13
N ALA A 7 -4.61 20.09 -2.39
CA ALA A 7 -3.49 20.28 -3.32
C ALA A 7 -3.89 20.16 -4.80
N THR A 8 -4.94 19.39 -5.10
CA THR A 8 -5.29 19.02 -6.49
C THR A 8 -6.66 19.49 -6.94
N GLY A 9 -7.55 19.82 -5.99
CA GLY A 9 -8.97 20.08 -6.25
C GLY A 9 -9.81 18.82 -6.46
N MET A 10 -9.22 17.63 -6.44
CA MET A 10 -9.90 16.35 -6.70
C MET A 10 -10.26 15.60 -5.41
N GLY A 11 -11.36 14.87 -5.43
CA GLY A 11 -11.67 13.87 -4.39
C GLY A 11 -10.62 12.75 -4.35
N LEU A 12 -10.54 12.02 -3.23
CA LEU A 12 -9.62 10.87 -3.14
C LEU A 12 -9.99 9.78 -4.16
N ASP A 13 -11.30 9.54 -4.31
CA ASP A 13 -11.90 8.68 -5.32
C ASP A 13 -11.47 9.08 -6.73
N GLU A 14 -11.72 10.32 -7.15
CA GLU A 14 -11.34 10.83 -8.47
C GLU A 14 -9.82 10.78 -8.70
N PHE A 15 -9.04 11.18 -7.70
CA PHE A 15 -7.58 11.17 -7.79
C PHE A 15 -7.03 9.75 -7.93
N SER A 16 -7.53 8.82 -7.12
CA SER A 16 -7.12 7.40 -7.16
C SER A 16 -7.52 6.74 -8.48
N GLU A 17 -8.72 7.04 -8.99
CA GLU A 17 -9.20 6.55 -10.28
C GLU A 17 -8.26 6.98 -11.40
N ARG A 18 -7.95 8.29 -11.46
CA ARG A 18 -7.16 8.88 -12.54
C ARG A 18 -5.69 8.48 -12.52
N TYR A 19 -5.07 8.46 -11.35
CA TYR A 19 -3.61 8.34 -11.22
C TYR A 19 -3.13 6.96 -10.80
N LEU A 20 -4.02 6.08 -10.32
CA LEU A 20 -3.66 4.74 -9.88
C LEU A 20 -4.52 3.66 -10.54
N PHE A 21 -5.85 3.69 -10.40
CA PHE A 21 -6.69 2.58 -10.86
C PHE A 21 -6.76 2.47 -12.38
N GLN A 22 -7.07 3.54 -13.11
CA GLN A 22 -7.10 3.54 -14.57
C GLN A 22 -5.75 3.18 -15.21
N PRO A 23 -4.60 3.74 -14.77
CA PRO A 23 -3.30 3.34 -15.31
C PRO A 23 -2.94 1.86 -15.06
N LEU A 24 -3.50 1.24 -14.02
CA LEU A 24 -3.34 -0.18 -13.73
C LEU A 24 -4.42 -1.05 -14.39
N GLY A 25 -5.44 -0.46 -15.02
CA GLY A 25 -6.60 -1.17 -15.56
C GLY A 25 -7.41 -1.85 -14.45
N ILE A 26 -7.63 -1.14 -13.33
CA ILE A 26 -8.48 -1.56 -12.22
C ILE A 26 -9.82 -0.86 -12.39
N ASP A 27 -10.86 -1.59 -12.79
CA ASP A 27 -12.18 -1.02 -13.09
C ASP A 27 -13.22 -1.31 -11.99
N SER A 28 -12.90 -2.22 -11.05
CA SER A 28 -13.83 -2.70 -10.03
C SER A 28 -13.73 -1.96 -8.70
N ALA A 29 -12.73 -1.08 -8.56
CA ALA A 29 -12.45 -0.42 -7.30
C ALA A 29 -13.45 0.72 -7.04
N HIS A 30 -13.94 0.80 -5.81
CA HIS A 30 -14.74 1.94 -5.36
C HIS A 30 -14.50 2.20 -3.89
N TRP A 31 -14.81 3.41 -3.45
CA TRP A 31 -14.64 3.85 -2.09
C TRP A 31 -15.97 4.01 -1.38
N ASP A 32 -16.04 3.54 -0.15
CA ASP A 32 -17.06 3.93 0.80
C ASP A 32 -16.88 5.41 1.20
N GLN A 33 -17.98 6.00 1.62
CA GLN A 33 -18.05 7.36 2.11
C GLN A 33 -18.83 7.40 3.42
N PHE A 34 -18.42 8.28 4.32
CA PHE A 34 -19.17 8.59 5.53
C PHE A 34 -20.47 9.35 5.19
N GLU A 35 -21.39 9.44 6.15
CA GLU A 35 -22.68 10.13 5.97
C GLU A 35 -22.55 11.60 5.53
N ASN A 36 -21.44 12.24 5.88
CA ASN A 36 -21.12 13.62 5.50
C ASN A 36 -20.48 13.73 4.10
N GLY A 37 -20.39 12.63 3.34
CA GLY A 37 -19.82 12.58 1.99
C GLY A 37 -18.29 12.56 1.93
N VAL A 38 -17.60 12.48 3.06
CA VAL A 38 -16.13 12.32 3.07
C VAL A 38 -15.78 10.87 2.74
N ILE A 39 -14.88 10.68 1.78
CA ILE A 39 -14.36 9.35 1.40
C ILE A 39 -13.60 8.72 2.58
N ASP A 40 -13.92 7.46 2.91
CA ASP A 40 -13.19 6.69 3.91
C ASP A 40 -11.86 6.18 3.35
N GLY A 41 -10.87 7.06 3.36
CA GLY A 41 -9.52 6.76 2.92
C GLY A 41 -8.70 5.84 3.84
N ALA A 42 -9.23 5.45 5.02
CA ALA A 42 -8.52 4.61 5.97
C ALA A 42 -8.77 3.11 5.74
N GLY A 43 -9.97 2.74 5.29
CA GLY A 43 -10.32 1.34 5.06
C GLY A 43 -11.48 1.10 4.10
N GLY A 44 -12.07 2.15 3.52
CA GLY A 44 -13.29 2.04 2.73
C GLY A 44 -13.10 1.61 1.27
N VAL A 45 -11.92 1.17 0.85
CA VAL A 45 -11.72 0.71 -0.54
C VAL A 45 -12.21 -0.72 -0.71
N HIS A 46 -13.12 -0.92 -1.66
CA HIS A 46 -13.53 -2.22 -2.15
C HIS A 46 -12.76 -2.51 -3.44
N ILE A 47 -12.08 -3.64 -3.50
CA ILE A 47 -11.25 -4.02 -4.64
C ILE A 47 -11.14 -5.55 -4.71
N THR A 48 -11.12 -6.11 -5.92
CA THR A 48 -10.91 -7.56 -6.06
C THR A 48 -9.47 -7.96 -5.71
N PRO A 49 -9.21 -9.18 -5.22
CA PRO A 49 -7.85 -9.64 -4.95
C PRO A 49 -6.93 -9.57 -6.19
N ARG A 50 -7.49 -9.80 -7.38
CA ARG A 50 -6.75 -9.72 -8.65
C ARG A 50 -6.30 -8.29 -8.95
N ASP A 51 -7.17 -7.31 -8.73
CA ASP A 51 -6.84 -5.90 -8.94
C ASP A 51 -5.88 -5.38 -7.87
N LEU A 52 -6.06 -5.78 -6.62
CA LEU A 52 -5.12 -5.47 -5.54
C LEU A 52 -3.71 -6.02 -5.83
N ALA A 53 -3.61 -7.21 -6.42
CA ALA A 53 -2.34 -7.78 -6.84
C ALA A 53 -1.61 -6.94 -7.90
N LYS A 54 -2.33 -6.19 -8.76
CA LYS A 54 -1.69 -5.27 -9.72
C LYS A 54 -0.94 -4.15 -9.01
N ILE A 55 -1.49 -3.63 -7.91
CA ILE A 55 -0.80 -2.65 -7.05
C ILE A 55 0.46 -3.29 -6.46
N GLY A 56 0.35 -4.52 -5.92
CA GLY A 56 1.50 -5.24 -5.35
C GLY A 56 2.62 -5.49 -6.36
N VAL A 57 2.28 -5.96 -7.57
CA VAL A 57 3.24 -6.16 -8.67
C VAL A 57 3.85 -4.83 -9.12
N THR A 58 3.10 -3.74 -9.11
CA THR A 58 3.64 -2.41 -9.41
C THR A 58 4.70 -2.01 -8.38
N PHE A 59 4.46 -2.24 -7.09
CA PHE A 59 5.47 -2.02 -6.04
C PHE A 59 6.67 -2.97 -6.16
N LEU A 60 6.43 -4.25 -6.45
CA LEU A 60 7.48 -5.25 -6.70
C LEU A 60 8.40 -4.82 -7.85
N ASN A 61 7.80 -4.27 -8.91
CA ASN A 61 8.50 -3.73 -10.08
C ASN A 61 8.90 -2.27 -9.92
N GLN A 62 9.14 -1.82 -8.68
CA GLN A 62 9.72 -0.50 -8.40
C GLN A 62 8.91 0.67 -8.98
N GLY A 63 7.59 0.49 -8.99
CA GLY A 63 6.60 1.46 -9.43
C GLY A 63 6.25 1.39 -10.92
N VAL A 64 6.77 0.39 -11.65
CA VAL A 64 6.51 0.19 -13.07
C VAL A 64 5.37 -0.80 -13.30
N TRP A 65 4.44 -0.42 -14.18
CA TRP A 65 3.38 -1.28 -14.68
C TRP A 65 3.30 -1.15 -16.19
N ASN A 66 3.34 -2.28 -16.92
CA ASN A 66 3.33 -2.30 -18.39
C ASN A 66 4.26 -1.25 -19.02
N GLU A 67 5.54 -1.27 -18.62
CA GLU A 67 6.60 -0.37 -19.12
C GLU A 67 6.43 1.12 -18.76
N LYS A 68 5.38 1.48 -18.02
CA LYS A 68 5.10 2.85 -17.57
C LYS A 68 5.41 3.01 -16.08
N GLN A 69 6.11 4.08 -15.73
CA GLN A 69 6.28 4.48 -14.33
C GLN A 69 4.96 5.06 -13.80
N ILE A 70 4.31 4.35 -12.89
CA ILE A 70 3.06 4.79 -12.24
C ILE A 70 3.37 5.47 -10.90
N ILE A 71 4.24 4.85 -10.11
CA ILE A 71 4.71 5.34 -8.81
C ILE A 71 6.21 5.57 -8.92
N SER A 72 6.78 6.65 -8.42
CA SER A 72 8.24 6.83 -8.55
C SER A 72 9.00 5.73 -7.79
N GLN A 73 10.09 5.22 -8.38
CA GLN A 73 10.98 4.27 -7.71
C GLN A 73 11.46 4.79 -6.35
N GLN A 74 11.75 6.10 -6.25
CA GLN A 74 12.12 6.74 -4.99
C GLN A 74 11.01 6.60 -3.93
N TRP A 75 9.75 6.79 -4.30
CA TRP A 75 8.63 6.63 -3.37
C TRP A 75 8.47 5.18 -2.93
N VAL A 76 8.57 4.21 -3.86
CA VAL A 76 8.52 2.78 -3.54
C VAL A 76 9.58 2.45 -2.49
N ASN A 77 10.85 2.76 -2.76
CA ASN A 77 11.96 2.48 -1.85
C ASN A 77 11.76 3.14 -0.47
N LYS A 78 11.29 4.39 -0.45
CA LYS A 78 11.05 5.14 0.78
C LYS A 78 9.90 4.55 1.60
N SER A 79 8.85 4.08 0.94
CA SER A 79 7.66 3.50 1.59
C SER A 79 7.85 2.05 2.03
N ALA A 80 8.71 1.30 1.34
CA ALA A 80 9.02 -0.11 1.65
C ALA A 80 10.07 -0.26 2.77
N THR A 81 10.70 0.83 3.20
CA THR A 81 11.69 0.84 4.28
C THR A 81 11.11 1.51 5.50
N SER A 82 11.29 0.92 6.68
CA SER A 82 10.82 1.48 7.95
C SER A 82 11.28 2.93 8.13
N PHE A 83 10.39 3.78 8.66
CA PHE A 83 10.76 5.15 8.94
C PHE A 83 11.73 5.18 10.15
N PRO A 84 12.79 6.01 10.16
CA PRO A 84 13.74 6.03 11.27
C PRO A 84 13.05 6.18 12.63
N GLY A 85 13.24 5.19 13.51
CA GLY A 85 12.63 5.16 14.85
C GLY A 85 11.25 4.49 14.92
N ASN A 86 10.70 4.02 13.80
CA ASN A 86 9.44 3.26 13.75
C ASN A 86 9.69 1.75 13.61
N ASP A 87 10.72 1.23 14.27
CA ASP A 87 11.07 -0.19 14.30
C ASP A 87 10.74 -0.84 15.64
N GLY A 88 10.70 -2.18 15.69
CA GLY A 88 10.45 -2.93 16.92
C GLY A 88 9.01 -2.79 17.42
N ILE A 89 8.07 -2.54 16.51
CA ILE A 89 6.66 -2.36 16.84
C ILE A 89 6.07 -3.72 17.21
N ASN A 90 5.50 -3.82 18.42
CA ASN A 90 4.75 -5.00 18.83
C ASN A 90 3.33 -4.95 18.26
N VAL A 91 3.05 -5.79 17.25
CA VAL A 91 1.72 -5.95 16.68
C VAL A 91 1.07 -7.18 17.32
N PRO A 92 -0.02 -7.03 18.08
CA PRO A 92 -0.69 -8.17 18.73
C PRO A 92 -1.09 -9.24 17.72
N GLY A 93 -0.71 -10.49 17.98
CA GLY A 93 -1.04 -11.62 17.13
C GLY A 93 -0.05 -11.90 15.98
N THR A 94 1.06 -11.17 15.90
CA THR A 94 2.18 -11.49 14.98
C THR A 94 3.41 -11.93 15.78
N ASP A 95 4.39 -12.58 15.14
CA ASP A 95 5.70 -12.71 15.79
C ASP A 95 6.31 -11.30 16.01
N GLU A 96 6.87 -11.09 17.19
CA GLU A 96 7.19 -9.77 17.76
C GLU A 96 8.49 -9.15 17.20
N ARG A 97 9.08 -9.71 16.13
CA ARG A 97 10.46 -9.36 15.73
C ARG A 97 10.50 -8.61 14.41
N ASN A 98 11.27 -7.52 14.42
CA ASN A 98 11.63 -6.71 13.26
C ASN A 98 10.46 -6.11 12.48
N THR A 99 9.32 -5.87 13.14
CA THR A 99 8.22 -5.14 12.53
C THR A 99 8.48 -3.64 12.62
N GLY A 100 8.40 -2.97 11.48
CA GLY A 100 8.45 -1.51 11.38
C GLY A 100 7.25 -0.95 10.61
N TYR A 101 7.21 0.37 10.46
CA TYR A 101 6.12 1.03 9.74
C TYR A 101 6.57 2.30 9.01
N SER A 102 6.12 2.47 7.77
CA SER A 102 6.49 3.59 6.92
C SER A 102 5.43 3.86 5.87
N TYR A 103 4.99 5.11 5.70
CA TYR A 103 4.08 5.54 4.63
C TYR A 103 2.94 4.55 4.32
N THR A 104 2.20 4.12 5.35
CA THR A 104 1.07 3.17 5.28
C THR A 104 1.39 1.70 5.02
N TRP A 105 2.67 1.34 4.99
CA TRP A 105 3.16 -0.03 4.93
C TRP A 105 3.72 -0.47 6.27
N TRP A 106 3.37 -1.69 6.67
CA TRP A 106 4.15 -2.46 7.63
C TRP A 106 5.38 -3.01 6.94
N THR A 107 6.52 -3.01 7.62
CA THR A 107 7.78 -3.58 7.13
C THR A 107 8.22 -4.70 8.05
N LYS A 108 8.83 -5.75 7.50
CA LYS A 108 9.29 -6.89 8.27
C LYS A 108 10.48 -7.57 7.59
N SER A 109 11.44 -8.01 8.38
CA SER A 109 12.55 -8.83 7.91
C SER A 109 12.65 -10.10 8.72
N PHE A 110 12.78 -11.24 8.05
CA PHE A 110 12.91 -12.55 8.68
C PHE A 110 13.98 -13.39 7.98
N SER A 111 14.49 -14.40 8.67
CA SER A 111 15.47 -15.33 8.11
C SER A 111 14.80 -16.64 7.71
N ASP A 112 15.02 -17.06 6.47
CA ASP A 112 14.66 -18.38 5.98
C ASP A 112 15.88 -19.03 5.32
N SER A 113 16.21 -20.26 5.72
CA SER A 113 17.36 -21.02 5.19
C SER A 113 18.69 -20.25 5.17
N GLY A 114 18.90 -19.35 6.14
CA GLY A 114 20.10 -18.50 6.24
C GLY A 114 20.12 -17.27 5.33
N LYS A 115 19.07 -17.03 4.55
CA LYS A 115 18.85 -15.80 3.77
C LYS A 115 17.96 -14.85 4.57
N GLU A 116 18.29 -13.57 4.56
CA GLU A 116 17.38 -12.52 5.03
C GLU A 116 16.37 -12.19 3.91
N ILE A 117 15.09 -12.20 4.26
CA ILE A 117 13.99 -11.87 3.36
C ILE A 117 13.32 -10.62 3.91
N ASN A 118 13.19 -9.60 3.06
CA ASN A 118 12.47 -8.39 3.39
C ASN A 118 11.04 -8.49 2.85
N MET A 119 10.12 -7.97 3.64
CA MET A 119 8.72 -7.89 3.29
C MET A 119 8.20 -6.53 3.68
N PHE A 120 7.35 -5.96 2.83
CA PHE A 120 6.44 -4.91 3.24
C PHE A 120 5.02 -5.30 2.86
N TYR A 121 4.08 -4.94 3.72
CA TYR A 121 2.70 -5.40 3.61
C TYR A 121 1.71 -4.40 4.18
N ALA A 122 0.46 -4.48 3.72
CA ALA A 122 -0.65 -3.79 4.33
C ALA A 122 -1.63 -4.84 4.85
N ALA A 123 -2.17 -4.59 6.04
CA ALA A 123 -3.09 -5.49 6.73
C ALA A 123 -4.34 -4.71 7.14
N GLY A 124 -5.50 -5.31 6.87
CA GLY A 124 -6.81 -4.78 7.24
C GLY A 124 -7.56 -5.72 8.18
N TRP A 125 -8.48 -5.15 8.95
CA TRP A 125 -9.33 -5.93 9.84
C TRP A 125 -10.17 -6.95 9.04
N GLY A 126 -10.38 -8.14 9.60
CA GLY A 126 -11.08 -9.22 8.90
C GLY A 126 -10.19 -10.02 7.92
N GLY A 127 -8.87 -9.99 8.09
CA GLY A 127 -7.95 -10.88 7.36
C GLY A 127 -7.58 -10.42 5.95
N GLN A 128 -7.56 -9.11 5.71
CA GLN A 128 -7.22 -8.52 4.42
C GLN A 128 -5.71 -8.29 4.35
N PHE A 129 -5.04 -8.79 3.31
CA PHE A 129 -3.59 -8.63 3.17
C PHE A 129 -3.16 -8.39 1.72
N ILE A 130 -2.17 -7.51 1.57
CA ILE A 130 -1.28 -7.47 0.42
C ILE A 130 0.15 -7.50 0.94
N MET A 131 0.97 -8.42 0.43
CA MET A 131 2.35 -8.64 0.85
C MET A 131 3.28 -8.60 -0.37
N VAL A 132 4.42 -7.96 -0.23
CA VAL A 132 5.44 -7.88 -1.27
C VAL A 132 6.78 -8.32 -0.70
N THR A 133 7.41 -9.29 -1.36
CA THR A 133 8.76 -9.80 -1.06
C THR A 133 9.64 -9.64 -2.29
N PRO A 134 10.51 -8.61 -2.34
CA PRO A 134 11.32 -8.32 -3.53
C PRO A 134 12.40 -9.37 -3.86
N GLU A 135 12.83 -10.19 -2.88
CA GLU A 135 13.91 -11.18 -3.00
C GLU A 135 13.47 -12.64 -3.16
#